data_AF-Q8GTQ8-F1
#
_entry.id   AF-Q8GTQ8-F1
#
_cell.length_a   1.000
_cell.length_b   1.000
_cell.length_c   1.000
_cell.angle_alpha   90.00
_cell.angle_beta   90.00
_cell.angle_gamma   90.00
#
_symmetry.space_group_name_H-M   'P 1'
#
loop_
_entity.id
_entity.type
_entity.pdbx_description
1 polymer ?
#
loop_
_entity_poly.entity_id
_entity_poly.type
_entity_poly.pdbx_seq_one_letter_code
_entity_poly.pdbx_strand_id
1 'polypeptide(L)'
;ISGGHINPAVTFGLFLARKLSMTRALFYMVMQCLGAICGAGVVKGFVNKDNFAMWKGGANVVSHGYTKGGGLGAEIVGTFLLVYTVFSATDAKRNARDSHVP
;
A
#
# COMPACT_ATOMS: atom_id res chain seq x y z
N ILE A 1 -2.71 16.29 -5.88
CA ILE A 1 -3.92 15.44 -5.86
C ILE A 1 -3.87 14.41 -4.71
N SER A 2 -2.99 13.39 -4.68
CA SER A 2 -2.96 12.42 -3.55
C SER A 2 -1.63 12.26 -2.78
N GLY A 3 -0.52 12.82 -3.27
CA GLY A 3 0.81 12.59 -2.67
C GLY A 3 1.45 11.24 -3.05
N GLY A 4 0.76 10.40 -3.83
CA GLY A 4 1.36 9.18 -4.40
C GLY A 4 1.57 8.05 -3.41
N HIS A 5 0.75 7.94 -2.36
CA HIS A 5 0.99 6.97 -1.29
C HIS A 5 0.87 5.51 -1.77
N ILE A 6 -0.17 5.19 -2.55
CA ILE A 6 -0.50 3.89 -3.20
C ILE A 6 -0.58 2.68 -2.24
N ASN A 7 -0.17 2.84 -0.99
CA ASN A 7 -0.02 1.81 0.02
C ASN A 7 -0.63 2.30 1.36
N PRO A 8 -1.51 1.49 1.99
CA PRO A 8 -2.10 1.84 3.29
C PRO A 8 -1.07 2.07 4.40
N ALA A 9 0.02 1.30 4.47
CA ALA A 9 1.07 1.45 5.46
C ALA A 9 1.83 2.78 5.31
N VAL A 10 2.08 3.21 4.06
CA VAL A 10 2.68 4.53 3.76
C VAL A 10 1.73 5.65 4.19
N THR A 11 0.44 5.54 3.84
CA THR A 11 -0.60 6.48 4.26
C THR A 11 -0.68 6.58 5.78
N PHE A 12 -0.60 5.45 6.48
CA PHE A 12 -0.64 5.39 7.93
C PHE A 12 0.61 6.01 8.57
N GLY A 13 1.80 5.73 8.05
CA GLY A 13 3.04 6.35 8.52
C GLY A 13 3.00 7.88 8.42
N LEU A 14 2.56 8.41 7.29
CA LEU A 14 2.40 9.86 7.09
C LEU A 14 1.32 10.46 7.99
N PHE A 15 0.23 9.73 8.27
CA PHE A 15 -0.78 10.13 9.25
C PHE A 15 -0.18 10.23 10.67
N LEU A 16 0.59 9.22 11.11
CA LEU A 16 1.24 9.24 12.42
C LEU A 16 2.27 10.38 12.55
N ALA A 17 2.96 10.71 11.46
CA ALA A 17 3.86 11.87 11.38
C ALA A 17 3.12 13.22 11.26
N ARG A 18 1.78 13.23 11.39
CA ARG A 18 0.91 14.42 11.27
C ARG A 18 1.04 15.15 9.93
N LYS A 19 1.42 14.44 8.87
CA LYS A 19 1.50 14.95 7.50
C LYS A 19 0.18 14.78 6.72
N LEU A 20 -0.80 14.07 7.31
CA LEU A 20 -2.10 13.80 6.71
C LEU A 20 -3.20 13.87 7.79
N SER A 21 -4.39 14.39 7.45
CA SER A 21 -5.53 14.38 8.37
C SER A 21 -6.17 12.98 8.47
N MET A 22 -6.81 12.68 9.60
CA MET A 22 -7.45 11.38 9.86
C MET A 22 -8.46 11.01 8.76
N THR A 23 -9.34 11.94 8.40
CA THR A 23 -10.36 11.72 7.37
C THR A 23 -9.73 11.39 6.02
N ARG A 24 -8.68 12.10 5.61
CA ARG A 24 -7.97 11.81 4.35
C ARG A 24 -7.24 10.47 4.42
N ALA A 25 -6.63 10.14 5.56
CA ALA A 25 -5.96 8.85 5.76
C ALA A 25 -6.92 7.68 5.56
N LEU A 26 -8.10 7.75 6.18
CA LEU A 26 -9.11 6.71 6.06
C LEU A 26 -9.60 6.55 4.61
N PHE A 27 -9.98 7.66 3.94
CA PHE A 27 -10.42 7.60 2.55
C PHE A 27 -9.33 7.07 1.61
N TYR A 28 -8.07 7.45 1.82
CA TYR A 28 -6.97 6.95 1.00
C TYR A 28 -6.79 5.44 1.16
N MET A 29 -6.83 4.91 2.39
CA MET A 29 -6.70 3.47 2.63
C MET A 29 -7.86 2.69 2.02
N VAL A 30 -9.10 3.17 2.17
CA VAL A 30 -10.27 2.51 1.58
C VAL A 30 -10.17 2.48 0.05
N MET A 31 -9.85 3.61 -0.58
CA MET A 31 -9.73 3.68 -2.04
C MET A 31 -8.53 2.87 -2.57
N GLN A 32 -7.44 2.79 -1.82
CA GLN A 32 -6.30 1.92 -2.15
C GLN A 32 -6.70 0.44 -2.14
N CYS A 33 -7.41 0.00 -1.11
CA CYS A 33 -7.90 -1.38 -1.02
C CYS A 33 -8.91 -1.70 -2.14
N LEU A 34 -9.86 -0.79 -2.40
CA LEU A 34 -10.82 -0.96 -3.50
C LEU A 34 -10.13 -1.00 -4.87
N GLY A 35 -9.16 -0.13 -5.10
CA GLY A 35 -8.34 -0.14 -6.31
C GLY A 35 -7.57 -1.44 -6.49
N ALA A 36 -6.98 -1.98 -5.42
CA ALA A 36 -6.30 -3.28 -5.44
C ALA A 36 -7.25 -4.44 -5.76
N ILE A 37 -8.45 -4.46 -5.17
CA ILE A 37 -9.49 -5.46 -5.47
C ILE A 37 -9.92 -5.39 -6.94
N CYS A 38 -10.21 -4.19 -7.44
CA CYS A 38 -10.56 -3.99 -8.85
C CYS A 38 -9.43 -4.45 -9.78
N GLY A 39 -8.18 -4.08 -9.48
CA GLY A 39 -7.01 -4.49 -10.25
C GLY A 39 -6.84 -6.01 -10.29
N ALA A 40 -6.96 -6.69 -9.14
CA ALA A 40 -6.93 -8.14 -9.06
C ALA A 40 -8.08 -8.80 -9.86
N GLY A 41 -9.28 -8.20 -9.81
CA GLY A 41 -10.43 -8.64 -10.60
C GLY A 41 -10.20 -8.54 -12.10
N VAL A 42 -9.58 -7.45 -12.57
CA VAL A 42 -9.20 -7.27 -13.97
C VAL A 42 -8.19 -8.35 -14.40
N VAL A 43 -7.14 -8.59 -13.60
CA VAL A 43 -6.15 -9.66 -13.88
C VAL A 43 -6.82 -11.03 -13.95
N LYS A 44 -7.76 -11.32 -13.04
CA LYS A 44 -8.54 -12.56 -13.05
C LYS A 44 -9.39 -12.72 -14.31
N GLY A 45 -9.85 -11.62 -14.92
CA GLY A 45 -10.60 -11.63 -16.17
C GLY A 45 -9.73 -11.91 -17.41
N PHE A 46 -8.47 -11.49 -17.40
CA PHE A 46 -7.54 -11.67 -18.52
C PHE A 46 -6.78 -13.00 -18.49
N VAL A 47 -6.45 -13.50 -17.30
CA VAL A 47 -5.66 -14.71 -17.13
C VAL A 47 -6.56 -15.95 -17.14
N ASN A 48 -6.08 -17.06 -17.72
CA ASN A 48 -6.76 -18.35 -17.65
C ASN A 48 -7.04 -18.73 -16.18
N LYS A 49 -8.24 -19.25 -15.90
CA LYS A 49 -8.71 -19.59 -14.55
C LYS A 49 -7.77 -20.57 -13.82
N ASP A 50 -7.21 -21.54 -14.52
CA ASP A 50 -6.31 -22.55 -13.94
C ASP A 50 -4.99 -21.91 -13.51
N ASN A 51 -4.43 -21.03 -14.36
CA ASN A 51 -3.22 -20.28 -14.02
C ASN A 51 -3.45 -19.32 -12.85
N PHE A 52 -4.58 -18.61 -12.84
CA PHE A 52 -4.93 -17.71 -11.75
C PHE A 52 -5.07 -18.47 -10.42
N ALA A 53 -5.70 -19.65 -10.44
CA ALA A 53 -5.82 -20.50 -9.26
C ALA A 53 -4.47 -21.09 -8.81
N MET A 54 -3.66 -21.57 -9.76
CA MET A 54 -2.32 -22.11 -9.50
C MET A 54 -1.42 -21.10 -8.78
N TRP A 55 -1.50 -19.82 -9.14
CA TRP A 55 -0.72 -18.75 -8.53
C TRP A 55 -1.42 -18.10 -7.33
N LYS A 56 -2.47 -18.72 -6.77
CA LYS A 56 -3.24 -18.22 -5.63
C LYS A 56 -3.75 -16.78 -5.83
N GLY A 57 -4.05 -16.42 -7.07
CA GLY A 57 -4.48 -15.08 -7.46
C GLY A 57 -3.46 -13.97 -7.20
N GLY A 58 -2.17 -14.31 -7.05
CA GLY A 58 -1.11 -13.35 -6.72
C GLY A 58 -1.10 -12.88 -5.27
N ALA A 59 -1.79 -13.58 -4.36
CA ALA A 59 -1.80 -13.24 -2.94
C ALA A 59 -0.46 -13.58 -2.26
N ASN A 60 -0.02 -12.71 -1.36
CA ASN A 60 1.17 -12.94 -0.54
C ASN A 60 0.88 -14.04 0.48
N VAL A 61 1.75 -15.05 0.53
CA VAL A 61 1.70 -16.15 1.49
C VAL A 61 3.09 -16.45 2.01
N VAL A 62 3.19 -16.89 3.27
CA VAL A 62 4.46 -17.37 3.82
C VAL A 62 4.85 -18.65 3.07
N SER A 63 6.06 -18.67 2.51
CA SER A 63 6.56 -19.82 1.74
C SER A 63 6.78 -21.04 2.63
N HIS A 64 6.72 -22.22 2.03
CA HIS A 64 6.98 -23.47 2.73
C HIS A 64 8.41 -23.46 3.31
N GLY A 65 8.56 -23.96 4.54
CA GLY A 65 9.85 -23.95 5.25
C GLY A 65 10.14 -22.69 6.06
N TYR A 66 9.27 -21.67 6.00
CA TYR A 66 9.38 -20.47 6.83
C TYR A 66 8.29 -20.44 7.90
N THR A 67 8.63 -19.91 9.08
CA THR A 67 7.66 -19.72 10.17
C THR A 67 6.84 -18.45 9.94
N LYS A 68 5.63 -18.41 10.50
CA LYS A 68 4.81 -17.19 10.50
C LYS A 68 5.53 -16.01 11.17
N GLY A 69 6.32 -16.28 12.21
CA GLY A 69 7.15 -15.27 12.89
C GLY A 69 8.24 -14.70 11.98
N GLY A 70 8.92 -15.55 11.20
CA GLY A 70 9.90 -15.10 10.21
C GLY A 70 9.27 -14.27 9.10
N GLY A 71 8.10 -14.68 8.59
CA GLY A 71 7.33 -13.89 7.62
C GLY A 71 6.91 -12.53 8.18
N LEU A 72 6.39 -12.48 9.41
CA LEU A 72 6.03 -11.23 10.08
C LEU A 72 7.24 -10.30 10.24
N GLY A 73 8.38 -10.83 10.68
CA GLY A 73 9.62 -10.06 10.82
C GLY A 73 10.07 -9.46 9.49
N ALA A 74 10.03 -10.23 8.41
CA ALA A 74 10.39 -9.76 7.07
C ALA A 74 9.47 -8.62 6.59
N GLU A 75 8.16 -8.75 6.78
CA GLU A 75 7.17 -7.72 6.41
C GLU A 75 7.36 -6.42 7.22
N ILE A 76 7.66 -6.52 8.52
CA ILE A 76 7.95 -5.36 9.38
C ILE A 76 9.19 -4.62 8.89
N VAL A 77 10.31 -5.33 8.68
CA VAL A 77 11.58 -4.72 8.25
C VAL A 77 11.44 -4.11 6.86
N GLY A 78 10.81 -4.83 5.92
CA GLY A 78 10.59 -4.33 4.56
C GLY A 78 9.71 -3.08 4.53
N THR A 79 8.61 -3.08 5.30
CA THR A 79 7.71 -1.92 5.39
C THR A 79 8.40 -0.74 6.07
N PHE A 80 9.21 -0.97 7.11
CA PHE A 80 10.00 0.07 7.76
C PHE A 80 10.94 0.75 6.76
N LEU A 81 11.71 -0.02 5.99
CA LEU A 81 12.63 0.53 4.99
C LEU A 81 11.89 1.34 3.92
N LEU A 82 10.74 0.84 3.46
CA LEU A 82 9.89 1.54 2.51
C LEU A 82 9.41 2.89 3.07
N VAL A 83 8.82 2.89 4.27
CA VAL A 83 8.29 4.10 4.90
C VAL A 83 9.42 5.08 5.25
N TYR A 84 10.55 4.60 5.75
CA TYR A 84 11.75 5.41 5.98
C TYR A 84 12.23 6.09 4.70
N THR A 85 12.26 5.36 3.58
CA THR A 85 12.63 5.92 2.27
C THR A 85 11.62 6.97 1.82
N VAL A 86 10.32 6.75 2.03
CA VAL A 86 9.29 7.76 1.74
C VAL A 86 9.55 9.04 2.52
N PHE A 87 9.81 8.95 3.83
CA PHE A 87 10.13 10.11 4.65
C PHE A 87 11.42 10.81 4.19
N SER A 88 12.44 10.05 3.82
CA SER A 88 13.72 10.59 3.32
C SER A 88 13.57 11.29 1.97
N ALA A 89 12.66 10.82 1.13
CA ALA A 89 12.35 11.41 -0.18
C ALA A 89 11.33 12.56 -0.12
N THR A 90 10.73 12.83 1.04
CA THR A 90 9.70 13.87 1.18
C THR A 90 10.35 15.26 1.23
N ASP A 91 10.03 16.12 0.25
CA ASP A 91 10.49 17.51 0.19
C ASP A 91 9.83 18.34 1.31
N ALA A 92 10.65 18.91 2.20
CA ALA A 92 10.16 19.74 3.31
C ALA A 92 9.49 21.07 2.87
N LYS A 93 9.72 21.52 1.63
CA LYS A 93 9.27 22.82 1.10
C LYS A 93 8.09 22.72 0.13
N ARG A 94 7.62 21.51 -0.23
CA ARG A 94 6.52 21.33 -1.19
C ARG A 94 5.42 20.44 -0.61
N ASN A 95 4.20 20.97 -0.59
CA ASN A 95 2.99 20.23 -0.25
C ASN A 95 2.22 19.81 -1.52
N ALA A 96 1.53 18.68 -1.47
CA ALA A 96 0.62 18.29 -2.54
C ALA A 96 -0.50 19.33 -2.69
N ARG A 97 -0.88 19.68 -3.92
CA ARG A 97 -1.97 20.65 -4.23
C ARG A 97 -3.18 20.43 -3.30
N ASP A 98 -3.56 21.49 -2.60
CA ASP A 98 -4.74 21.52 -1.76
C ASP A 98 -5.99 21.57 -2.64
N SER A 99 -6.98 20.73 -2.34
CA SER A 99 -8.19 20.59 -3.16
C SER A 99 -9.19 21.75 -2.95
N HIS A 100 -8.91 22.64 -2.00
CA HIS A 100 -9.78 23.77 -1.62
C HIS A 100 -9.40 25.09 -2.31
N VAL A 101 -8.56 25.05 -3.33
CA VAL A 101 -8.25 26.24 -4.14
C VAL A 101 -8.69 25.96 -5.59
N PRO A 102 -9.63 26.76 -6.14
CA PRO A 102 -10.07 26.61 -7.53
C PRO A 102 -8.92 26.76 -8.52
#